data_AF-A0A179DLK6-F1
#
_entry.id   AF-A0A179DLK6-F1
#
_cell.length_a   1.000
_cell.length_b   1.000
_cell.length_c   1.000
_cell.angle_alpha   90.00
_cell.angle_beta   90.00
_cell.angle_gamma   90.00
#
_symmetry.space_group_name_H-M   'P 1'
#
loop_
_entity.id
_entity.type
_entity.pdbx_description
1 polymer ?
#
loop_
_entity_poly.entity_id
_entity_poly.type
_entity_poly.pdbx_seq_one_letter_code
_entity_poly.pdbx_strand_id
1 'polypeptide(L)'
;MYYYYLETNALYNIKNISVDTIKNCYTSVLSIIELVSGIKDDSSYRKRKAILNLVFESKITIDFAMPDEIIFNSFDIFTDYEFIEERIDLLLVLVKSLIESESYDYYIKSDQYNHRLGHEYFKNIDNEMSKRFIFSSNLGAKAMRQTISIDSYNNAVIIDNKEFNLNSTKKLGDFFDQFPELNSSMTINALSKMILNFSKIEDFSLEDVYNSYNGLVKTYVSFFSKYCITLIVNGGSPAKNDFVDLTHLIYMKNNLDTIIISDDNLFKKLMGDKSKSISELK
;
A
#
# COMPACT_ATOMS: atom_id res chain seq x y z
N MET A 1 -3.59 -21.85 6.71
CA MET A 1 -3.06 -22.19 5.36
C MET A 1 -2.29 -20.96 4.92
N TYR A 2 -1.00 -21.07 4.58
CA TYR A 2 -0.16 -19.89 4.33
C TYR A 2 -0.54 -19.27 2.97
N TYR A 3 -1.00 -18.02 2.97
CA TYR A 3 -1.40 -17.30 1.76
C TYR A 3 -0.26 -16.38 1.32
N TYR A 4 0.39 -16.73 0.21
CA TYR A 4 1.46 -15.92 -0.36
C TYR A 4 0.86 -14.74 -1.11
N TYR A 5 1.27 -13.53 -0.76
CA TYR A 5 0.85 -12.32 -1.47
C TYR A 5 1.88 -11.97 -2.56
N LEU A 6 1.47 -12.02 -3.82
CA LEU A 6 2.32 -11.65 -4.96
C LEU A 6 2.11 -10.15 -5.28
N GLU A 7 3.13 -9.33 -5.01
CA GLU A 7 3.15 -7.95 -5.53
C GLU A 7 3.54 -7.92 -7.02
N THR A 8 3.51 -6.72 -7.62
CA THR A 8 3.62 -6.54 -9.06
C THR A 8 4.90 -7.12 -9.67
N ASN A 9 6.06 -6.97 -9.05
CA ASN A 9 7.31 -7.55 -9.53
C ASN A 9 7.27 -9.08 -9.48
N ALA A 10 6.71 -9.69 -8.44
CA ALA A 10 6.49 -11.13 -8.39
C ALA A 10 5.59 -11.63 -9.53
N LEU A 11 4.56 -10.88 -9.93
CA LEU A 11 3.69 -11.24 -11.06
C LEU A 11 4.44 -11.35 -12.40
N TYR A 12 5.50 -10.57 -12.62
CA TYR A 12 6.34 -10.72 -13.82
C TYR A 12 6.96 -12.12 -13.95
N ASN A 13 7.07 -12.84 -12.83
CA ASN A 13 7.64 -14.16 -12.74
C ASN A 13 6.61 -15.26 -12.43
N ILE A 14 5.31 -14.98 -12.52
CA ILE A 14 4.23 -15.92 -12.16
C ILE A 14 4.33 -17.27 -12.89
N LYS A 15 4.82 -17.28 -14.14
CA LYS A 15 5.04 -18.50 -14.93
C LYS A 15 6.04 -19.50 -14.31
N ASN A 16 6.87 -19.03 -13.38
CA ASN A 16 7.88 -19.83 -12.71
C ASN A 16 7.36 -20.45 -11.40
N ILE A 17 6.13 -20.12 -10.98
CA ILE A 17 5.51 -20.66 -9.78
C ILE A 17 4.75 -21.94 -10.17
N SER A 18 4.92 -23.03 -9.41
CA SER A 18 4.18 -24.26 -9.67
C SER A 18 2.67 -24.06 -9.53
N VAL A 19 1.87 -24.83 -10.28
CA VAL A 19 0.40 -24.77 -10.22
C VAL A 19 -0.11 -25.05 -8.79
N ASP A 20 0.55 -25.94 -8.05
CA ASP A 20 0.17 -26.26 -6.68
C ASP A 20 0.52 -25.14 -5.70
N THR A 21 1.63 -24.43 -5.92
CA THR A 21 1.98 -23.25 -5.15
C THR A 21 1.02 -22.09 -5.44
N ILE A 22 0.66 -21.85 -6.71
CA ILE A 22 -0.27 -20.77 -7.13
C ILE A 22 -1.62 -20.85 -6.41
N LYS A 23 -2.13 -22.05 -6.09
CA LYS A 23 -3.38 -22.23 -5.34
C LYS A 23 -3.37 -21.59 -3.95
N ASN A 24 -2.17 -21.38 -3.40
CA ASN A 24 -1.96 -20.72 -2.10
C ASN A 24 -1.51 -19.26 -2.27
N CYS A 25 -1.51 -18.73 -3.50
CA CYS A 25 -1.14 -17.37 -3.79
C CYS A 25 -2.38 -16.49 -4.02
N TYR A 26 -2.25 -15.21 -3.71
CA TYR A 26 -3.17 -14.17 -4.15
C TYR A 26 -2.41 -12.92 -4.55
N THR A 27 -3.06 -12.05 -5.31
CA THR A 27 -2.56 -10.70 -5.63
C THR A 27 -3.66 -9.67 -5.39
N SER A 28 -3.42 -8.42 -5.76
CA SER A 28 -4.35 -7.31 -5.52
C SER A 28 -4.70 -6.55 -6.78
N VAL A 29 -5.83 -5.82 -6.72
CA VAL A 29 -6.18 -4.82 -7.73
C VAL A 29 -5.08 -3.79 -7.92
N LEU A 30 -4.37 -3.38 -6.85
CA LEU A 30 -3.22 -2.49 -6.97
C LEU A 30 -2.19 -3.03 -7.97
N SER A 31 -1.89 -4.33 -7.90
CA SER A 31 -0.93 -4.95 -8.83
C SER A 31 -1.45 -4.96 -10.27
N ILE A 32 -2.77 -5.12 -10.46
CA ILE A 32 -3.41 -5.02 -11.77
C ILE A 32 -3.36 -3.57 -12.31
N ILE A 33 -3.62 -2.58 -11.46
CA ILE A 33 -3.54 -1.15 -11.81
C ILE A 33 -2.11 -0.81 -12.23
N GLU A 34 -1.10 -1.24 -11.48
CA GLU A 34 0.31 -1.01 -11.83
C GLU A 34 0.72 -1.73 -13.12
N LEU A 35 0.15 -2.93 -13.37
CA LEU A 35 0.32 -3.65 -14.62
C LEU A 35 -0.26 -2.87 -15.81
N VAL A 36 -1.44 -2.25 -15.65
CA VAL A 36 -2.08 -1.45 -16.69
C VAL A 36 -1.42 -0.07 -16.86
N SER A 37 -1.12 0.62 -15.76
CA SER A 37 -0.59 2.00 -15.74
C SER A 37 0.78 2.12 -16.39
N GLY A 38 1.57 1.04 -16.35
CA GLY A 38 2.91 1.04 -16.91
C GLY A 38 2.99 0.67 -18.39
N ILE A 39 1.86 0.56 -19.10
CA ILE A 39 1.83 0.45 -20.57
C ILE A 39 2.11 1.84 -21.16
N LYS A 40 3.11 1.93 -22.03
CA LYS A 40 3.56 3.19 -22.65
C LYS A 40 3.72 3.08 -24.17
N ASP A 41 3.99 1.86 -24.64
CA ASP A 41 4.36 1.53 -26.00
C ASP A 41 4.04 0.06 -26.29
N ASP A 42 4.27 -0.38 -27.53
CA ASP A 42 4.01 -1.75 -27.97
C ASP A 42 4.82 -2.79 -27.18
N SER A 43 6.05 -2.46 -26.76
CA SER A 43 6.91 -3.38 -26.01
C SER A 43 6.35 -3.66 -24.60
N SER A 44 6.05 -2.60 -23.86
CA SER A 44 5.44 -2.67 -22.53
C SER A 44 4.03 -3.26 -22.59
N TYR A 45 3.25 -2.95 -23.64
CA TYR A 45 1.96 -3.57 -23.92
C TYR A 45 2.08 -5.10 -24.02
N ARG A 46 2.92 -5.63 -24.92
CA ARG A 46 3.07 -7.08 -25.10
C ARG A 46 3.50 -7.78 -23.81
N LYS A 47 4.44 -7.18 -23.09
CA LYS A 47 4.94 -7.72 -21.82
C LYS A 47 3.82 -7.81 -20.78
N ARG A 48 3.09 -6.72 -20.56
CA ARG A 48 2.04 -6.61 -19.54
C ARG A 48 0.80 -7.42 -19.90
N LYS A 49 0.45 -7.47 -21.19
CA LYS A 49 -0.57 -8.39 -21.72
C LYS A 49 -0.27 -9.84 -21.41
N ALA A 50 0.95 -10.30 -21.66
CA ALA A 50 1.33 -11.67 -21.38
C ALA A 50 1.20 -12.00 -19.89
N ILE A 51 1.55 -11.08 -19.00
CA ILE A 51 1.45 -11.27 -17.54
C ILE A 51 -0.01 -11.28 -17.10
N LEU A 52 -0.82 -10.32 -17.56
CA LEU A 52 -2.25 -10.29 -17.25
C LEU A 52 -2.93 -11.58 -17.74
N ASN A 53 -2.64 -12.06 -18.95
CA ASN A 53 -3.13 -13.36 -19.41
C ASN A 53 -2.80 -14.47 -18.43
N LEU A 54 -1.55 -14.59 -17.99
CA LEU A 54 -1.15 -15.62 -17.02
C LEU A 54 -1.85 -15.47 -15.67
N VAL A 55 -2.03 -14.24 -15.17
CA VAL A 55 -2.77 -13.97 -13.92
C VAL A 55 -4.20 -14.50 -14.03
N PHE A 56 -4.93 -14.15 -15.10
CA PHE A 56 -6.32 -14.58 -15.25
C PHE A 56 -6.45 -16.07 -15.62
N GLU A 57 -5.55 -16.63 -16.43
CA GLU A 57 -5.54 -18.06 -16.81
C GLU A 57 -5.19 -18.97 -15.63
N SER A 58 -4.25 -18.55 -14.77
CA SER A 58 -3.83 -19.31 -13.59
C SER A 58 -4.88 -19.36 -12.48
N LYS A 59 -5.94 -18.54 -12.59
CA LYS A 59 -7.02 -18.40 -11.59
C LYS A 59 -6.49 -18.09 -10.18
N ILE A 60 -5.37 -17.37 -10.10
CA ILE A 60 -4.91 -16.81 -8.82
C ILE A 60 -6.00 -15.91 -8.25
N THR A 61 -6.20 -15.94 -6.92
CA THR A 61 -7.16 -15.04 -6.27
C THR A 61 -6.67 -13.59 -6.39
N ILE A 62 -7.57 -12.67 -6.72
CA ILE A 62 -7.30 -11.23 -6.77
C ILE A 62 -8.18 -10.57 -5.72
N ASP A 63 -7.58 -9.88 -4.75
CA ASP A 63 -8.31 -9.00 -3.84
C ASP A 63 -8.64 -7.70 -4.59
N PHE A 64 -9.91 -7.52 -4.91
CA PHE A 64 -10.41 -6.39 -5.70
C PHE A 64 -10.68 -5.13 -4.87
N ALA A 65 -10.57 -5.18 -3.54
CA ALA A 65 -10.78 -4.01 -2.71
C ALA A 65 -9.67 -2.97 -2.96
N MET A 66 -10.05 -1.72 -3.23
CA MET A 66 -9.07 -0.64 -3.44
C MET A 66 -8.35 -0.32 -2.12
N PRO A 67 -7.12 0.24 -2.14
CA PRO A 67 -6.43 0.62 -0.89
C PRO A 67 -7.27 1.57 -0.02
N ASP A 68 -7.96 2.53 -0.65
CA ASP A 68 -8.85 3.47 0.02
C ASP A 68 -10.00 2.74 0.75
N GLU A 69 -10.58 1.70 0.13
CA GLU A 69 -11.66 0.88 0.70
C GLU A 69 -11.17 0.06 1.89
N ILE A 70 -10.02 -0.60 1.76
CA ILE A 70 -9.45 -1.41 2.86
C ILE A 70 -9.13 -0.51 4.05
N ILE A 71 -8.60 0.69 3.79
CA ILE A 71 -8.32 1.69 4.82
C ILE A 71 -9.62 2.19 5.45
N PHE A 72 -10.65 2.51 4.66
CA PHE A 72 -11.97 2.88 5.16
C PHE A 72 -12.54 1.82 6.11
N ASN A 73 -12.51 0.55 5.70
CA ASN A 73 -12.95 -0.60 6.48
C ASN A 73 -12.05 -0.92 7.70
N SER A 74 -10.94 -0.19 7.87
CA SER A 74 -10.09 -0.30 9.07
C SER A 74 -10.59 0.51 10.26
N PHE A 75 -11.73 1.20 10.11
CA PHE A 75 -12.31 2.07 11.13
C PHE A 75 -13.79 1.74 11.33
N ASP A 76 -14.13 1.19 12.49
CA ASP A 76 -15.47 0.67 12.80
C ASP A 76 -16.55 1.77 12.84
N ILE A 77 -16.16 3.04 12.93
CA ILE A 77 -17.10 4.16 12.92
C ILE A 77 -17.89 4.27 11.61
N PHE A 78 -17.36 3.69 10.54
CA PHE A 78 -17.99 3.71 9.22
C PHE A 78 -18.81 2.46 8.89
N THR A 79 -19.10 1.56 9.86
CA THR A 79 -19.80 0.29 9.57
C THR A 79 -21.18 0.48 8.93
N ASP A 80 -21.84 1.62 9.18
CA ASP A 80 -23.14 1.95 8.61
C ASP A 80 -23.05 2.68 7.25
N TYR A 81 -21.83 2.90 6.74
CA TYR A 81 -21.56 3.56 5.46
C TYR A 81 -21.02 2.55 4.46
N GLU A 82 -21.46 2.68 3.21
CA GLU A 82 -20.97 1.88 2.10
C GLU A 82 -19.85 2.62 1.35
N PHE A 83 -18.72 1.96 1.14
CA PHE A 83 -17.67 2.48 0.27
C PHE A 83 -18.04 2.22 -1.19
N ILE A 84 -18.32 3.28 -1.94
CA ILE A 84 -18.68 3.18 -3.36
C ILE A 84 -17.42 3.18 -4.21
N GLU A 85 -17.18 2.08 -4.93
CA GLU A 85 -16.02 1.89 -5.79
C GLU A 85 -16.41 1.54 -7.23
N GLU A 86 -16.40 2.52 -8.12
CA GLU A 86 -16.76 2.35 -9.54
C GLU A 86 -15.55 2.01 -10.43
N ARG A 87 -14.31 2.18 -9.95
CA ARG A 87 -13.10 2.06 -10.78
C ARG A 87 -12.76 0.62 -11.14
N ILE A 88 -13.22 -0.35 -10.36
CA ILE A 88 -12.91 -1.79 -10.54
C ILE A 88 -13.54 -2.32 -11.82
N ASP A 89 -14.82 -2.05 -12.05
CA ASP A 89 -15.51 -2.52 -13.26
C ASP A 89 -14.87 -1.93 -14.52
N LEU A 90 -14.49 -0.66 -14.46
CA LEU A 90 -13.78 0.03 -15.53
C LEU A 90 -12.41 -0.61 -15.82
N LEU A 91 -11.66 -0.98 -14.76
CA LEU A 91 -10.39 -1.67 -14.89
C LEU A 91 -10.57 -3.04 -15.55
N LEU A 92 -11.58 -3.82 -15.13
CA LEU A 92 -11.83 -5.14 -15.67
C LEU A 92 -12.23 -5.11 -17.15
N VAL A 93 -13.06 -4.14 -17.55
CA VAL A 93 -13.40 -3.91 -18.97
C VAL A 93 -12.14 -3.58 -19.78
N LEU A 94 -11.26 -2.73 -19.25
CA LEU A 94 -10.03 -2.35 -19.93
C LEU A 94 -9.05 -3.55 -20.04
N VAL A 95 -8.87 -4.31 -18.96
CA VAL A 95 -8.02 -5.51 -18.95
C VAL A 95 -8.54 -6.53 -19.95
N LYS A 96 -9.85 -6.74 -20.03
CA LYS A 96 -10.45 -7.63 -21.03
C LYS A 96 -10.14 -7.16 -22.46
N SER A 97 -10.35 -5.89 -22.77
CA SER A 97 -10.00 -5.30 -24.08
C SER A 97 -8.51 -5.48 -24.41
N LEU A 98 -7.63 -5.28 -23.43
CA LEU A 98 -6.19 -5.50 -23.57
C LEU A 98 -5.85 -6.97 -23.89
N ILE A 99 -6.48 -7.91 -23.20
CA ILE A 99 -6.26 -9.35 -23.41
C ILE A 99 -6.75 -9.79 -24.79
N GLU A 100 -7.91 -9.29 -25.23
CA GLU A 100 -8.55 -9.67 -26.50
C GLU A 100 -7.90 -8.98 -27.72
N SER A 101 -7.30 -7.81 -27.54
CA SER A 101 -6.76 -7.00 -28.65
C SER A 101 -5.50 -7.59 -29.30
N GLU A 102 -5.44 -7.61 -30.63
CA GLU A 102 -4.33 -8.26 -31.35
C GLU A 102 -3.02 -7.45 -31.31
N SER A 103 -3.10 -6.14 -31.12
CA SER A 103 -1.96 -5.23 -31.14
C SER A 103 -2.17 -4.02 -30.24
N TYR A 104 -1.08 -3.33 -29.89
CA TYR A 104 -1.16 -2.08 -29.13
C TYR A 104 -2.01 -1.02 -29.84
N ASP A 105 -1.85 -0.88 -31.15
CA ASP A 105 -2.62 0.07 -31.96
C ASP A 105 -4.12 -0.23 -31.97
N TYR A 106 -4.51 -1.52 -31.97
CA TYR A 106 -5.90 -1.91 -31.86
C TYR A 106 -6.45 -1.63 -30.47
N TYR A 107 -5.68 -1.97 -29.43
CA TYR A 107 -6.03 -1.72 -28.03
C TYR A 107 -6.34 -0.25 -27.77
N ILE A 108 -5.43 0.67 -28.16
CA ILE A 108 -5.58 2.11 -27.89
C ILE A 108 -6.66 2.80 -28.75
N LYS A 109 -7.19 2.11 -29.76
CA LYS A 109 -8.29 2.60 -30.63
C LYS A 109 -9.63 1.95 -30.29
N SER A 110 -9.68 1.02 -29.35
CA SER A 110 -10.91 0.35 -28.94
C SER A 110 -11.87 1.32 -28.24
N ASP A 111 -13.19 1.10 -28.36
CA ASP A 111 -14.20 1.96 -27.72
C ASP A 111 -14.06 2.00 -26.18
N GLN A 112 -13.59 0.89 -25.61
CA GLN A 112 -13.28 0.77 -24.19
C GLN A 112 -12.08 1.65 -23.80
N TYR A 113 -11.12 1.80 -24.71
CA TYR A 113 -9.98 2.69 -24.57
C TYR A 113 -10.33 4.09 -25.07
N ASN A 114 -10.89 4.92 -24.19
CA ASN A 114 -11.04 6.35 -24.47
C ASN A 114 -10.20 7.18 -23.48
N HIS A 115 -9.98 8.46 -23.78
CA HIS A 115 -9.16 9.35 -22.95
C HIS A 115 -9.62 9.44 -21.48
N ARG A 116 -10.85 9.04 -21.14
CA ARG A 116 -11.37 9.02 -19.77
C ARG A 116 -11.08 7.72 -19.02
N LEU A 117 -10.80 6.62 -19.72
CA LEU A 117 -10.74 5.25 -19.15
C LEU A 117 -9.54 4.42 -19.63
N GLY A 118 -8.60 4.99 -20.40
CA GLY A 118 -7.40 4.30 -20.87
C GLY A 118 -6.31 4.13 -19.81
N HIS A 119 -5.12 3.64 -20.20
CA HIS A 119 -4.01 3.43 -19.26
C HIS A 119 -3.54 4.73 -18.60
N GLU A 120 -3.70 5.89 -19.26
CA GLU A 120 -3.40 7.20 -18.65
C GLU A 120 -4.34 7.53 -17.48
N TYR A 121 -5.59 7.07 -17.50
CA TYR A 121 -6.50 7.22 -16.36
C TYR A 121 -5.99 6.42 -15.16
N PHE A 122 -5.63 5.16 -15.35
CA PHE A 122 -5.09 4.31 -14.28
C PHE A 122 -3.70 4.75 -13.82
N LYS A 123 -2.90 5.33 -14.71
CA LYS A 123 -1.65 6.00 -14.36
C LYS A 123 -1.87 7.26 -13.52
N ASN A 124 -2.95 8.00 -13.75
CA ASN A 124 -3.32 9.08 -12.86
C ASN A 124 -3.76 8.54 -11.50
N ILE A 125 -4.56 7.47 -11.43
CA ILE A 125 -4.94 6.83 -10.16
C ILE A 125 -3.70 6.37 -9.39
N ASP A 126 -2.80 5.62 -10.03
CA ASP A 126 -1.53 5.14 -9.48
C ASP A 126 -0.68 6.29 -8.89
N ASN A 127 -0.55 7.38 -9.66
CA ASN A 127 0.13 8.58 -9.21
C ASN A 127 -0.58 9.30 -8.05
N GLU A 128 -1.91 9.39 -8.07
CA GLU A 128 -2.68 10.04 -7.02
C GLU A 128 -2.66 9.23 -5.71
N MET A 129 -2.74 7.90 -5.77
CA MET A 129 -2.52 7.04 -4.60
C MET A 129 -1.15 7.32 -3.99
N SER A 130 -0.09 7.29 -4.81
CA SER A 130 1.27 7.62 -4.38
C SER A 130 1.33 8.99 -3.66
N LYS A 131 0.73 10.02 -4.26
CA LYS A 131 0.74 11.38 -3.72
C LYS A 131 -0.04 11.50 -2.42
N ARG A 132 -1.22 10.88 -2.32
CA ARG A 132 -2.05 10.91 -1.11
C ARG A 132 -1.34 10.26 0.06
N PHE A 133 -0.69 9.12 -0.16
CA PHE A 133 0.11 8.45 0.87
C PHE A 133 1.32 9.29 1.28
N ILE A 134 2.09 9.83 0.32
CA ILE A 134 3.23 10.71 0.60
C ILE A 134 2.77 11.94 1.38
N PHE A 135 1.68 12.57 0.96
CA PHE A 135 1.12 13.75 1.61
C PHE A 135 0.68 13.42 3.04
N SER A 136 -0.11 12.36 3.24
CA SER A 136 -0.57 11.94 4.56
C SER A 136 0.58 11.54 5.47
N SER A 137 1.62 10.93 4.93
CA SER A 137 2.84 10.56 5.67
C SER A 137 3.68 11.78 6.02
N ASN A 138 3.81 12.75 5.11
CA ASN A 138 4.46 14.02 5.41
C ASN A 138 3.66 14.82 6.45
N LEU A 139 2.32 14.79 6.40
CA LEU A 139 1.47 15.36 7.44
C LEU A 139 1.66 14.63 8.77
N GLY A 140 1.77 13.30 8.76
CA GLY A 140 2.07 12.48 9.93
C GLY A 140 3.44 12.82 10.50
N ALA A 141 4.48 12.88 9.68
CA ALA A 141 5.84 13.26 10.06
C ALA A 141 5.96 14.72 10.51
N LYS A 142 5.17 15.64 9.92
CA LYS A 142 5.09 17.04 10.35
C LYS A 142 4.35 17.15 11.68
N ALA A 143 3.22 16.47 11.83
CA ALA A 143 2.50 16.37 13.09
C ALA A 143 3.40 15.76 14.16
N MET A 144 4.17 14.72 13.83
CA MET A 144 5.22 14.16 14.66
C MET A 144 6.25 15.21 15.04
N ARG A 145 6.83 15.97 14.09
CA ARG A 145 7.75 17.06 14.43
C ARG A 145 7.12 18.15 15.29
N GLN A 146 5.81 18.38 15.16
CA GLN A 146 5.03 19.38 15.92
C GLN A 146 4.60 18.90 17.32
N THR A 147 4.30 17.62 17.48
CA THR A 147 3.99 16.98 18.76
C THR A 147 5.28 16.68 19.52
N ILE A 148 6.31 16.25 18.77
CA ILE A 148 7.63 16.01 19.32
C ILE A 148 8.34 17.30 19.62
N SER A 149 8.06 18.45 18.95
CA SER A 149 8.37 19.80 19.44
C SER A 149 7.67 20.03 20.78
N ILE A 150 8.16 19.37 21.82
CA ILE A 150 9.27 19.83 22.65
C ILE A 150 8.74 21.09 23.33
N ASP A 151 8.37 20.93 24.60
CA ASP A 151 8.43 22.03 25.55
C ASP A 151 9.78 22.71 25.36
N SER A 152 9.79 23.94 24.81
CA SER A 152 10.80 24.49 23.88
C SER A 152 12.24 24.57 24.41
N TYR A 153 12.47 24.07 25.60
CA TYR A 153 13.71 24.09 26.35
C TYR A 153 14.48 22.76 26.39
N ASN A 154 13.86 21.56 26.33
CA ASN A 154 14.57 20.31 26.72
C ASN A 154 14.53 19.07 25.81
N ASN A 155 13.75 19.08 24.71
CA ASN A 155 13.61 17.93 23.81
C ASN A 155 13.25 16.60 24.50
N ALA A 156 12.40 16.60 25.53
CA ALA A 156 12.11 15.42 26.34
C ALA A 156 10.62 15.05 26.34
N VAL A 157 10.33 13.74 26.45
CA VAL A 157 8.98 13.18 26.61
C VAL A 157 8.93 12.40 27.92
N ILE A 158 7.87 12.56 28.71
CA ILE A 158 7.67 11.83 29.97
C ILE A 158 6.60 10.76 29.77
N ILE A 159 6.96 9.51 30.01
CA ILE A 159 6.03 8.35 30.01
C ILE A 159 6.24 7.61 31.31
N ASP A 160 5.16 7.36 32.06
CA ASP A 160 5.19 6.65 33.35
C ASP A 160 6.25 7.20 34.32
N ASN A 161 6.32 8.54 34.44
CA ASN A 161 7.31 9.28 35.24
C ASN A 161 8.78 9.05 34.83
N LYS A 162 9.06 8.47 33.66
CA LYS A 162 10.41 8.39 33.07
C LYS A 162 10.57 9.42 31.98
N GLU A 163 11.67 10.18 32.04
CA GLU A 163 12.03 11.16 31.04
C GLU A 163 12.87 10.53 29.92
N PHE A 164 12.43 10.72 28.68
CA PHE A 164 13.11 10.28 27.47
C PHE A 164 13.59 11.51 26.69
N ASN A 165 14.89 11.71 26.65
CA ASN A 165 15.48 12.81 25.89
C ASN A 165 15.62 12.43 24.41
N LEU A 166 14.96 13.17 23.52
CA LEU A 166 14.88 12.94 22.07
C LEU A 166 15.77 13.92 21.28
N ASN A 167 16.82 14.46 21.90
CA ASN A 167 17.68 15.49 21.30
C ASN A 167 18.59 15.02 20.15
N SER A 168 18.48 13.76 19.72
CA SER A 168 19.21 13.24 18.56
C SER A 168 18.33 12.27 17.79
N THR A 169 18.57 12.15 16.49
CA THR A 169 17.88 11.19 15.63
C THR A 169 18.04 9.76 16.12
N LYS A 170 19.19 9.40 16.69
CA LYS A 170 19.41 8.08 17.30
C LYS A 170 18.48 7.84 18.51
N LYS A 171 18.44 8.76 19.47
CA LYS A 171 17.56 8.62 20.65
C LYS A 171 16.08 8.61 20.29
N LEU A 172 15.72 9.34 19.22
CA LEU A 172 14.37 9.29 18.65
C LEU A 172 14.05 7.89 18.10
N GLY A 173 14.99 7.29 17.37
CA GLY A 173 14.87 5.91 16.90
C GLY A 173 14.72 4.92 18.07
N ASP A 174 15.64 4.99 19.03
CA ASP A 174 15.62 4.14 20.24
C ASP A 174 14.30 4.27 21.01
N PHE A 175 13.73 5.48 21.07
CA PHE A 175 12.43 5.73 21.70
C PHE A 175 11.28 5.02 20.96
N PHE A 176 11.20 5.12 19.63
CA PHE A 176 10.13 4.43 18.89
C PHE A 176 10.30 2.92 18.81
N ASP A 177 11.54 2.44 18.88
CA ASP A 177 11.81 1.01 19.05
C ASP A 177 11.33 0.51 20.43
N GLN A 178 11.43 1.35 21.47
CA GLN A 178 10.92 1.05 22.81
C GLN A 178 9.38 1.21 22.91
N PHE A 179 8.79 2.11 22.15
CA PHE A 179 7.35 2.43 22.18
C PHE A 179 6.71 2.27 20.78
N PRO A 180 6.63 1.04 20.23
CA PRO A 180 6.13 0.81 18.87
C PRO A 180 4.66 1.18 18.67
N GLU A 181 3.87 1.16 19.75
CA GLU A 181 2.46 1.58 19.71
C GLU A 181 2.34 3.09 19.45
N LEU A 182 3.22 3.92 20.03
CA LEU A 182 3.23 5.37 19.76
C LEU A 182 3.59 5.66 18.30
N ASN A 183 4.49 4.87 17.72
CA ASN A 183 4.81 4.97 16.30
C ASN A 183 3.59 4.59 15.43
N SER A 184 2.93 3.50 15.78
CA SER A 184 1.73 3.01 15.08
C SER A 184 0.57 4.02 15.15
N SER A 185 0.34 4.62 16.32
CA SER A 185 -0.64 5.70 16.53
C SER A 185 -0.46 6.87 15.57
N MET A 186 0.78 7.22 15.21
CA MET A 186 1.01 8.30 14.24
C MET A 186 0.51 7.94 12.84
N THR A 187 0.78 6.72 12.40
CA THR A 187 0.30 6.22 11.11
C THR A 187 -1.22 6.09 11.12
N ILE A 188 -1.82 5.58 12.20
CA ILE A 188 -3.28 5.49 12.35
C ILE A 188 -3.90 6.88 12.24
N ASN A 189 -3.38 7.88 12.97
CA ASN A 189 -3.85 9.27 12.89
C ASN A 189 -3.73 9.85 11.48
N ALA A 190 -2.65 9.53 10.75
CA ALA A 190 -2.51 9.95 9.35
C ALA A 190 -3.57 9.30 8.44
N LEU A 191 -3.87 8.01 8.64
CA LEU A 191 -4.94 7.31 7.92
C LEU A 191 -6.33 7.87 8.26
N SER A 192 -6.60 8.18 9.53
CA SER A 192 -7.86 8.81 9.95
C SER A 192 -8.09 10.16 9.27
N LYS A 193 -7.05 11.01 9.22
CA LYS A 193 -7.10 12.29 8.48
C LYS A 193 -7.33 12.07 6.99
N MET A 194 -6.68 11.07 6.40
CA MET A 194 -6.81 10.76 4.98
C MET A 194 -8.25 10.37 4.63
N ILE A 195 -8.88 9.50 5.43
CA ILE A 195 -10.27 9.08 5.20
C ILE A 195 -11.24 10.24 5.38
N LEU A 196 -11.11 11.06 6.43
CA LEU A 196 -11.98 12.22 6.62
C LEU A 196 -11.92 13.18 5.43
N ASN A 197 -10.72 13.43 4.91
CA ASN A 197 -10.54 14.29 3.74
C ASN A 197 -11.15 13.70 2.45
N PHE A 198 -11.15 12.37 2.29
CA PHE A 198 -11.61 11.71 1.07
C PHE A 198 -13.12 11.39 1.10
N SER A 199 -13.61 10.88 2.23
CA SER A 199 -15.00 10.46 2.40
C SER A 199 -15.99 11.63 2.40
N LYS A 200 -15.53 12.83 2.78
CA LYS A 200 -16.37 14.03 2.99
C LYS A 200 -17.52 13.77 3.98
N ILE A 201 -17.35 12.81 4.88
CA ILE A 201 -18.26 12.55 5.99
C ILE A 201 -17.91 13.55 7.08
N GLU A 202 -18.81 14.49 7.35
CA GLU A 202 -18.61 15.56 8.36
C GLU A 202 -19.14 15.16 9.76
N ASP A 203 -19.75 13.97 9.87
CA ASP A 203 -20.43 13.50 11.08
C ASP A 203 -19.48 13.12 12.22
N PHE A 204 -18.18 12.94 11.93
CA PHE A 204 -17.21 12.42 12.88
C PHE A 204 -16.01 13.34 13.06
N SER A 205 -15.56 13.50 14.30
CA SER A 205 -14.30 14.17 14.57
C SER A 205 -13.12 13.26 14.21
N LEU A 206 -11.93 13.87 14.05
CA LEU A 206 -10.69 13.09 13.86
C LEU A 206 -10.42 12.12 15.02
N GLU A 207 -10.75 12.52 16.25
CA GLU A 207 -10.56 11.68 17.43
C GLU A 207 -11.49 10.47 17.41
N ASP A 208 -12.75 10.65 17.00
CA ASP A 208 -13.71 9.54 16.87
C ASP A 208 -13.22 8.51 15.84
N VAL A 209 -12.80 9.00 14.67
CA VAL A 209 -12.24 8.13 13.62
C VAL A 209 -10.99 7.42 14.13
N TYR A 210 -10.04 8.14 14.70
CA TYR A 210 -8.80 7.54 15.24
C TYR A 210 -9.08 6.43 16.27
N ASN A 211 -10.00 6.68 17.21
CA ASN A 211 -10.35 5.73 18.27
C ASN A 211 -11.12 4.50 17.77
N SER A 212 -11.71 4.57 16.57
CA SER A 212 -12.44 3.46 15.95
C SER A 212 -11.56 2.48 15.15
N TYR A 213 -10.24 2.69 15.13
CA TYR A 213 -9.33 1.81 14.40
C TYR A 213 -9.40 0.36 14.90
N ASN A 214 -9.74 -0.57 14.01
CA ASN A 214 -10.01 -1.97 14.35
C ASN A 214 -8.82 -2.92 14.11
N GLY A 215 -7.69 -2.39 13.63
CA GLY A 215 -6.49 -3.18 13.37
C GLY A 215 -6.47 -3.93 12.04
N LEU A 216 -7.46 -3.76 11.14
CA LEU A 216 -7.54 -4.49 9.87
C LEU A 216 -6.26 -4.40 9.03
N VAL A 217 -5.59 -3.23 9.01
CA VAL A 217 -4.33 -3.00 8.28
C VAL A 217 -3.10 -2.94 9.21
N LYS A 218 -3.12 -3.67 10.33
CA LYS A 218 -2.04 -3.64 11.33
C LYS A 218 -0.66 -3.94 10.73
N THR A 219 -0.55 -4.89 9.80
CA THR A 219 0.71 -5.20 9.11
C THR A 219 1.28 -3.96 8.42
N TYR A 220 0.47 -3.29 7.61
CA TYR A 220 0.85 -2.02 6.98
C TYR A 220 1.27 -0.99 8.03
N VAL A 221 0.43 -0.73 9.04
CA VAL A 221 0.73 0.26 10.08
C VAL A 221 2.08 -0.02 10.76
N SER A 222 2.35 -1.26 11.18
CA SER A 222 3.59 -1.60 11.88
C SER A 222 4.83 -1.40 11.00
N PHE A 223 4.84 -1.94 9.78
CA PHE A 223 6.01 -1.87 8.90
C PHE A 223 6.23 -0.48 8.32
N PHE A 224 5.14 0.22 7.98
CA PHE A 224 5.20 1.58 7.46
C PHE A 224 5.73 2.58 8.50
N SER A 225 5.25 2.47 9.75
CA SER A 225 5.72 3.31 10.85
C SER A 225 7.21 3.07 11.12
N LYS A 226 7.65 1.80 11.12
CA LYS A 226 9.07 1.45 11.27
C LYS A 226 9.93 2.01 10.12
N TYR A 227 9.43 1.95 8.89
CA TYR A 227 10.10 2.51 7.73
C TYR A 227 10.29 4.03 7.86
N CYS A 228 9.23 4.76 8.22
CA CYS A 228 9.27 6.21 8.44
C CYS A 228 10.30 6.61 9.49
N ILE A 229 10.33 5.93 10.64
CA ILE A 229 11.33 6.20 11.69
C ILE A 229 12.74 5.92 11.19
N THR A 230 12.97 4.81 10.50
CA THR A 230 14.29 4.47 9.96
C THR A 230 14.83 5.58 9.04
N LEU A 231 13.96 6.20 8.25
CA LEU A 231 14.34 7.31 7.37
C LEU A 231 14.64 8.58 8.15
N ILE A 232 13.79 8.94 9.11
CA ILE A 232 14.01 10.10 9.99
C ILE A 232 15.34 9.95 10.73
N VAL A 233 15.63 8.76 11.28
CA VAL A 233 16.85 8.47 12.03
C VAL A 233 18.10 8.69 11.16
N ASN A 234 18.03 8.26 9.89
CA ASN A 234 19.13 8.35 8.93
C ASN A 234 19.21 9.70 8.20
N GLY A 235 18.37 10.68 8.55
CA GLY A 235 18.31 11.97 7.85
C GLY A 235 17.83 11.87 6.41
N GLY A 236 17.21 10.74 6.04
CA GLY A 236 16.66 10.49 4.73
C GLY A 236 15.23 10.99 4.60
N SER A 237 14.80 11.21 3.37
CA SER A 237 13.40 11.31 3.00
C SER A 237 13.02 10.03 2.23
N PRO A 238 11.85 9.45 2.49
CA PRO A 238 11.39 8.31 1.70
C PRO A 238 11.29 8.69 0.22
N ALA A 239 11.75 7.81 -0.68
CA ALA A 239 11.57 8.02 -2.11
C ALA A 239 10.10 7.74 -2.48
N LYS A 240 9.61 8.39 -3.55
CA LYS A 240 8.24 8.19 -4.03
C LYS A 240 7.92 6.70 -4.25
N ASN A 241 8.87 5.93 -4.76
CA ASN A 241 8.69 4.53 -5.11
C ASN A 241 8.49 3.67 -3.86
N ASP A 242 9.30 3.85 -2.81
CA ASP A 242 9.20 3.04 -1.59
C ASP A 242 7.80 3.13 -0.94
N PHE A 243 7.13 4.28 -1.04
CA PHE A 243 5.76 4.44 -0.53
C PHE A 243 4.74 3.64 -1.33
N VAL A 244 4.89 3.60 -2.65
CA VAL A 244 4.02 2.80 -3.53
C VAL A 244 4.22 1.33 -3.20
N ASP A 245 5.47 0.90 -3.12
CA ASP A 245 5.81 -0.48 -2.77
C ASP A 245 5.21 -0.85 -1.41
N LEU A 246 5.31 0.01 -0.39
CA LEU A 246 4.71 -0.28 0.92
C LEU A 246 3.18 -0.28 0.94
N THR A 247 2.51 0.32 -0.05
CA THR A 247 1.03 0.28 -0.15
C THR A 247 0.54 -1.16 -0.35
N HIS A 248 1.35 -2.02 -0.95
CA HIS A 248 1.06 -3.44 -1.07
C HIS A 248 0.82 -4.14 0.28
N LEU A 249 1.43 -3.65 1.37
CA LEU A 249 1.25 -4.25 2.70
C LEU A 249 -0.17 -4.11 3.26
N ILE A 250 -1.00 -3.22 2.69
CA ILE A 250 -2.42 -3.10 3.02
C ILE A 250 -3.15 -4.42 2.73
N TYR A 251 -2.79 -5.10 1.64
CA TYR A 251 -3.40 -6.36 1.23
C TYR A 251 -2.98 -7.56 2.08
N MET A 252 -1.95 -7.41 2.92
CA MET A 252 -1.62 -8.40 3.93
C MET A 252 -2.55 -8.31 5.15
N LYS A 253 -3.33 -7.22 5.28
CA LYS A 253 -4.30 -6.98 6.35
C LYS A 253 -3.68 -7.24 7.73
N ASN A 254 -4.43 -7.82 8.66
CA ASN A 254 -3.94 -8.27 9.97
C ASN A 254 -3.63 -9.77 9.96
N ASN A 255 -3.26 -10.33 8.80
CA ASN A 255 -2.95 -11.74 8.69
C ASN A 255 -1.45 -11.95 8.90
N LEU A 256 -1.09 -12.36 10.12
CA LEU A 256 0.29 -12.63 10.49
C LEU A 256 0.89 -13.81 9.70
N ASP A 257 0.09 -14.69 9.11
CA ASP A 257 0.59 -15.85 8.36
C ASP A 257 0.86 -15.55 6.88
N THR A 258 0.41 -14.40 6.37
CA THR A 258 0.68 -13.97 5.01
C THR A 258 2.17 -13.64 4.83
N ILE A 259 2.76 -14.13 3.74
CA ILE A 259 4.13 -13.83 3.33
C ILE A 259 4.07 -13.05 2.02
N ILE A 260 4.71 -11.88 1.97
CA ILE A 260 4.87 -11.15 0.71
C ILE A 260 5.97 -11.80 -0.12
N ILE A 261 5.66 -12.04 -1.39
CA ILE A 261 6.61 -12.52 -2.38
C ILE A 261 7.06 -11.32 -3.18
N SER A 262 8.33 -10.97 -3.05
CA SER A 262 8.94 -9.89 -3.79
C SER A 262 10.45 -10.09 -3.89
N ASP A 263 11.01 -9.70 -5.02
CA ASP A 263 12.47 -9.62 -5.21
C ASP A 263 13.03 -8.24 -4.81
N ASP A 264 12.18 -7.32 -4.31
CA ASP A 264 12.64 -6.04 -3.80
C ASP A 264 13.29 -6.17 -2.41
N ASN A 265 14.51 -5.63 -2.30
CA ASN A 265 15.28 -5.64 -1.06
C ASN A 265 14.62 -4.84 0.07
N LEU A 266 13.72 -3.90 -0.24
CA LEU A 266 12.96 -3.13 0.73
C LEU A 266 12.15 -4.04 1.66
N PHE A 267 11.36 -4.96 1.08
CA PHE A 267 10.53 -5.87 1.87
C PHE A 267 11.38 -6.84 2.69
N LYS A 268 12.46 -7.37 2.11
CA LYS A 268 13.38 -8.25 2.85
C LYS A 268 14.01 -7.54 4.05
N LYS A 269 14.43 -6.28 3.88
CA LYS A 269 15.01 -5.46 4.96
C LYS A 269 14.00 -5.12 6.05
N LEU A 270 12.75 -4.83 5.68
CA LEU A 270 11.71 -4.40 6.63
C LEU A 270 11.05 -5.56 7.34
N MET A 271 10.77 -6.65 6.62
CA MET A 271 9.87 -7.72 7.02
C MET A 271 10.58 -9.04 7.37
N GLY A 272 11.87 -9.18 7.04
CA GLY A 272 12.64 -10.38 7.33
C GLY A 272 11.96 -11.63 6.79
N ASP A 273 11.66 -12.59 7.68
CA ASP A 273 11.06 -13.89 7.32
C ASP A 273 9.63 -13.80 6.73
N LYS A 274 8.98 -12.62 6.83
CA LYS A 274 7.68 -12.35 6.21
C LYS A 274 7.78 -11.90 4.75
N SER A 275 8.99 -11.82 4.20
CA SER A 275 9.26 -11.55 2.79
C SER A 275 10.12 -12.67 2.21
N LYS A 276 9.72 -13.19 1.05
CA LYS A 276 10.48 -14.21 0.29
C LYS A 276 10.63 -13.80 -1.16
N SER A 277 11.72 -14.21 -1.78
CA SER A 277 11.93 -14.04 -3.21
C SER A 277 11.10 -15.04 -4.01
N ILE A 278 10.85 -14.74 -5.30
CA ILE A 278 10.13 -15.66 -6.18
C ILE A 278 10.87 -17.00 -6.33
N SER A 279 12.20 -16.99 -6.20
CA SER A 279 13.02 -18.19 -6.33
C SER A 279 12.82 -19.19 -5.19
N GLU A 280 12.30 -18.73 -4.05
CA GLU A 280 11.98 -19.56 -2.88
C GLU A 280 10.61 -20.26 -2.99
N LEU A 281 9.84 -19.97 -4.05
CA LEU A 281 8.56 -20.61 -4.36
C LEU A 281 8.64 -21.65 -5.49
N LYS A 282 9.84 -21.86 -6.04
CA LYS A 282 10.09 -22.80 -7.14
C LYS A 282 10.15 -24.25 -6.68
#